data_AF-A0A1B6FKV7-F1
#
_entry.id   AF-A0A1B6FKV7-F1
#
_cell.length_a   1.000
_cell.length_b   1.000
_cell.length_c   1.000
_cell.angle_alpha   90.00
_cell.angle_beta   90.00
_cell.angle_gamma   90.00
#
_symmetry.space_group_name_H-M   'P 1'
#
loop_
_entity.id
_entity.type
_entity.pdbx_description
1 polymer ?
#
loop_
_entity_poly.entity_id
_entity_poly.type
_entity_poly.pdbx_seq_one_letter_code
_entity_poly.pdbx_strand_id
1 'polypeptide(L)'
;ISESACQVTQETAAINCTQVDVIRGDLSRCLRSTSVDLLVFNPPYVVTCDSEISGTLQRAWAGGTRGRVVIDRLLDQVDTLLSPKALFYLVVIKENIPEEIIEILKGKGFVGEEVAFKKIRGEQLSILRFAR
;
A
#
# COMPACT_ATOMS: atom_id res chain seq x y z
N ILE A 1 -7.09 -9.87 -6.38
CA ILE A 1 -7.78 -8.73 -5.71
C ILE A 1 -9.28 -8.70 -6.08
N SER A 2 -10.07 -7.84 -5.43
CA SER A 2 -11.54 -7.73 -5.58
C SER A 2 -11.96 -7.18 -6.96
N GLU A 3 -12.91 -7.84 -7.61
CA GLU A 3 -13.51 -7.40 -8.88
C GLU A 3 -14.44 -6.20 -8.69
N SER A 4 -15.28 -6.24 -7.64
CA SER A 4 -16.20 -5.15 -7.32
C SER A 4 -15.46 -3.85 -7.02
N ALA A 5 -14.28 -3.91 -6.40
CA ALA A 5 -13.45 -2.73 -6.16
C ALA A 5 -12.99 -2.08 -7.47
N CYS A 6 -12.71 -2.88 -8.51
CA CYS A 6 -12.32 -2.35 -9.81
C CYS A 6 -13.50 -1.63 -10.47
N GLN A 7 -14.68 -2.24 -10.44
CA GLN A 7 -15.90 -1.65 -10.99
C GLN A 7 -16.26 -0.33 -10.30
N VAL A 8 -16.30 -0.32 -8.95
CA VAL A 8 -16.61 0.90 -8.18
C VAL A 8 -15.58 2.01 -8.42
N THR A 9 -14.31 1.65 -8.66
CA THR A 9 -13.28 2.63 -9.02
C THR A 9 -13.58 3.30 -10.37
N GLN A 10 -13.98 2.53 -11.38
CA GLN A 10 -14.36 3.05 -12.70
C GLN A 10 -15.61 3.94 -12.60
N GLU A 11 -16.62 3.51 -11.84
CA GLU A 11 -17.84 4.30 -11.60
C GLU A 11 -17.52 5.62 -10.87
N THR A 12 -16.67 5.57 -9.85
CA THR A 12 -16.22 6.76 -9.11
C THR A 12 -15.49 7.73 -10.04
N ALA A 13 -14.60 7.23 -10.91
CA ALA A 13 -13.90 8.06 -11.89
C ALA A 13 -14.89 8.74 -12.86
N ALA A 14 -15.88 8.01 -13.35
CA ALA A 14 -16.91 8.53 -14.23
C ALA A 14 -17.76 9.64 -13.58
N ILE A 15 -18.20 9.42 -12.33
CA ILE A 15 -18.98 10.43 -11.57
C ILE A 15 -18.17 11.71 -11.35
N ASN A 16 -16.86 11.59 -11.17
CA ASN A 16 -15.96 12.73 -10.96
C ASN A 16 -15.32 13.25 -12.26
N CYS A 17 -15.82 12.85 -13.43
CA CYS A 17 -15.33 13.28 -14.74
C CYS A 17 -13.79 13.14 -14.91
N THR A 18 -13.22 12.07 -14.33
CA THR A 18 -11.78 11.81 -14.33
C THR A 18 -11.48 10.51 -15.10
N GLN A 19 -10.33 10.45 -15.75
CA GLN A 19 -9.88 9.25 -16.46
C GLN A 19 -8.98 8.40 -15.55
N VAL A 20 -9.38 7.15 -15.31
CA VAL A 20 -8.62 6.19 -14.51
C VAL A 20 -8.66 4.83 -15.21
N ASP A 21 -7.49 4.32 -15.57
CA ASP A 21 -7.34 2.93 -16.03
C ASP A 21 -7.29 2.00 -14.82
N VAL A 22 -8.13 0.95 -14.83
CA VAL A 22 -8.27 0.03 -13.70
C VAL A 22 -7.87 -1.37 -14.13
N ILE A 23 -6.88 -1.94 -13.43
CA ILE A 23 -6.34 -3.27 -13.70
C ILE A 23 -6.56 -4.16 -12.48
N ARG A 24 -7.25 -5.28 -12.67
CA ARG A 24 -7.36 -6.32 -11.64
C ARG A 24 -6.11 -7.19 -11.65
N GLY A 25 -5.26 -7.03 -10.64
CA GLY A 25 -4.00 -7.79 -10.52
C GLY A 25 -3.65 -8.19 -9.09
N ASP A 26 -2.44 -8.72 -8.92
CA ASP A 26 -1.81 -8.97 -7.62
C ASP A 26 -0.62 -8.02 -7.47
N LEU A 27 -0.79 -6.99 -6.64
CA LEU A 27 0.14 -5.88 -6.44
C LEU A 27 0.61 -5.31 -7.80
N SER A 28 1.91 -5.18 -8.00
CA SER A 28 2.53 -4.57 -9.18
C SER A 28 2.86 -5.52 -10.32
N ARG A 29 2.43 -6.80 -10.26
CA ARG A 29 2.83 -7.82 -11.25
C ARG A 29 2.50 -7.47 -12.71
N CYS A 30 1.48 -6.65 -12.93
CA CYS A 30 1.04 -6.25 -14.28
C CYS A 30 1.64 -4.92 -14.75
N LEU A 31 2.50 -4.28 -13.94
CA LEU A 31 3.09 -2.98 -14.25
C LEU A 31 4.49 -3.15 -14.82
N ARG A 32 4.90 -2.20 -15.65
CA ARG A 32 6.27 -2.17 -16.19
C ARG A 32 7.24 -1.73 -15.09
N SER A 33 8.48 -2.16 -15.20
CA SER A 33 9.53 -1.71 -14.30
C SER A 33 9.81 -0.22 -14.49
N THR A 34 10.20 0.47 -13.41
CA THR A 34 10.63 1.88 -13.39
C THR A 34 9.61 2.87 -13.98
N SER A 35 8.32 2.53 -14.01
CA SER A 35 7.29 3.32 -14.70
C SER A 35 6.37 4.09 -13.75
N VAL A 36 6.54 3.97 -12.44
CA VAL A 36 5.66 4.59 -11.44
C VAL A 36 6.37 5.79 -10.81
N ASP A 37 5.83 6.99 -11.05
CA ASP A 37 6.30 8.26 -10.47
C ASP A 37 5.60 8.59 -9.14
N LEU A 38 4.42 8.03 -8.90
CA LEU A 38 3.68 8.18 -7.66
C LEU A 38 3.00 6.85 -7.33
N LEU A 39 3.37 6.28 -6.19
CA LEU A 39 2.73 5.09 -5.63
C LEU A 39 1.99 5.50 -4.36
N VAL A 40 0.71 5.15 -4.27
CA VAL A 40 -0.09 5.32 -3.05
C VAL A 40 -0.63 3.96 -2.66
N PHE A 41 -0.42 3.56 -1.42
CA PHE A 41 -0.93 2.29 -0.92
C PHE A 41 -1.58 2.47 0.45
N ASN A 42 -2.88 2.18 0.50
CA ASN A 42 -3.64 1.99 1.72
C ASN A 42 -3.86 0.48 1.90
N PRO A 43 -2.90 -0.24 2.49
CA PRO A 43 -2.88 -1.71 2.52
C PRO A 43 -3.94 -2.27 3.48
N PRO A 44 -4.22 -3.58 3.41
CA PRO A 44 -4.78 -4.28 4.55
C PRO A 44 -3.73 -4.35 5.68
N TYR A 45 -3.81 -3.43 6.64
CA TYR A 45 -2.83 -3.26 7.71
C TYR A 45 -3.25 -3.85 9.07
N VAL A 46 -4.45 -4.42 9.18
CA VAL A 46 -4.96 -4.96 10.45
C VAL A 46 -4.26 -6.29 10.76
N VAL A 47 -3.83 -6.44 12.01
CA VAL A 47 -3.23 -7.69 12.50
C VAL A 47 -4.30 -8.79 12.53
N THR A 48 -4.06 -9.87 11.81
CA THR A 48 -4.95 -11.05 11.75
C THR A 48 -4.12 -12.33 11.69
N CYS A 49 -4.76 -13.49 11.75
CA CYS A 49 -4.08 -14.72 11.32
C CYS A 49 -3.81 -14.68 9.81
N ASP A 50 -2.72 -15.31 9.35
CA ASP A 50 -2.38 -15.33 7.91
C ASP A 50 -3.45 -16.02 7.05
N SER A 51 -4.18 -16.98 7.62
CA SER A 51 -5.31 -17.66 6.97
C SER A 51 -6.45 -16.70 6.58
N GLU A 52 -6.59 -15.57 7.28
CA GLU A 52 -7.66 -14.59 7.07
C GLU A 52 -7.42 -13.71 5.83
N ILE A 53 -6.22 -13.72 5.24
CA ILE A 53 -5.88 -13.00 4.01
C ILE A 53 -6.63 -13.59 2.78
N SER A 54 -7.22 -14.77 2.91
CA SER A 54 -7.82 -15.54 1.81
C SER A 54 -9.22 -15.08 1.36
N GLY A 55 -9.90 -14.20 2.11
CA GLY A 55 -11.27 -13.76 1.82
C GLY A 55 -11.42 -12.56 0.85
N THR A 56 -12.57 -12.42 0.20
CA THR A 56 -12.83 -11.31 -0.76
C THR A 56 -12.88 -9.95 -0.07
N LEU A 57 -13.67 -9.86 1.00
CA LEU A 57 -13.86 -8.66 1.79
C LEU A 57 -12.71 -8.46 2.78
N GLN A 58 -12.21 -9.56 3.36
CA GLN A 58 -11.10 -9.58 4.30
C GLN A 58 -9.83 -8.97 3.72
N ARG A 59 -9.59 -9.12 2.40
CA ARG A 59 -8.48 -8.47 1.69
C ARG A 59 -8.47 -6.94 1.78
N ALA A 60 -9.55 -6.29 2.26
CA ALA A 60 -9.57 -4.85 2.51
C ALA A 60 -8.90 -4.46 3.84
N TRP A 61 -8.76 -5.36 4.81
CA TRP A 61 -8.15 -5.04 6.12
C TRP A 61 -7.15 -6.08 6.63
N ALA A 62 -7.34 -7.37 6.36
CA ALA A 62 -6.56 -8.48 6.92
C ALA A 62 -5.13 -8.49 6.38
N GLY A 63 -4.20 -8.00 7.19
CA GLY A 63 -2.77 -7.90 6.87
C GLY A 63 -1.94 -9.08 7.36
N GLY A 64 -2.54 -10.05 8.05
CA GLY A 64 -1.86 -11.20 8.62
C GLY A 64 -0.98 -10.85 9.81
N THR A 65 0.08 -11.63 9.99
CA THR A 65 1.07 -11.44 11.06
C THR A 65 1.61 -10.01 11.02
N ARG A 66 1.48 -9.30 12.16
CA ARG A 66 1.81 -7.88 12.32
C ARG A 66 1.10 -6.91 11.36
N GLY A 67 0.07 -7.37 10.64
CA GLY A 67 -0.63 -6.59 9.64
C GLY A 67 0.24 -6.25 8.42
N ARG A 68 1.29 -7.04 8.15
CA ARG A 68 2.36 -6.66 7.23
C ARG A 68 2.59 -7.63 6.07
N VAL A 69 1.94 -8.79 6.03
CA VAL A 69 2.20 -9.81 4.98
C VAL A 69 2.03 -9.22 3.57
N VAL A 70 1.02 -8.37 3.36
CA VAL A 70 0.79 -7.73 2.06
C VAL A 70 1.72 -6.53 1.83
N ILE A 71 2.04 -5.78 2.91
CA ILE A 71 2.95 -4.65 2.87
C ILE A 71 4.34 -5.13 2.45
N ASP A 72 4.90 -6.11 3.15
CA ASP A 72 6.26 -6.62 2.93
C ASP A 72 6.43 -7.17 1.50
N ARG A 73 5.41 -7.86 0.97
CA ARG A 73 5.38 -8.29 -0.44
C ARG A 73 5.47 -7.15 -1.44
N LEU A 74 4.88 -5.98 -1.13
CA LEU A 74 5.02 -4.79 -1.98
C LEU A 74 6.40 -4.17 -1.82
N LEU A 75 6.93 -4.09 -0.59
CA LEU A 75 8.27 -3.53 -0.32
C LEU A 75 9.37 -4.26 -1.10
N ASP A 76 9.21 -5.56 -1.37
CA ASP A 76 10.13 -6.33 -2.21
C ASP A 76 10.10 -5.90 -3.70
N GLN A 77 9.00 -5.31 -4.17
CA GLN A 77 8.80 -4.93 -5.57
C GLN A 77 9.12 -3.45 -5.84
N VAL A 78 9.11 -2.58 -4.81
CA VAL A 78 9.20 -1.11 -4.99
C VAL A 78 10.44 -0.66 -5.76
N ASP A 79 11.60 -1.28 -5.53
CA ASP A 79 12.87 -0.88 -6.15
C ASP A 79 12.83 -1.05 -7.69
N THR A 80 12.17 -2.13 -8.14
CA THR A 80 11.99 -2.44 -9.57
C THR A 80 10.82 -1.68 -10.20
N LEU A 81 9.84 -1.28 -9.41
CA LEU A 81 8.61 -0.64 -9.87
C LEU A 81 8.77 0.87 -10.04
N LEU A 82 9.41 1.51 -9.06
CA LEU A 82 9.46 2.96 -8.92
C LEU A 82 10.50 3.60 -9.84
N SER A 83 10.13 4.70 -10.48
CA SER A 83 11.06 5.52 -11.26
C SER A 83 12.08 6.24 -10.33
N PRO A 84 13.16 6.82 -10.87
CA PRO A 84 14.15 7.55 -10.05
C PRO A 84 13.60 8.77 -9.30
N LYS A 85 12.49 9.37 -9.78
CA LYS A 85 11.85 10.56 -9.18
C LYS A 85 10.59 10.22 -8.38
N ALA A 86 10.37 8.93 -8.12
CA ALA A 86 9.10 8.47 -7.59
C ALA A 86 8.91 8.85 -6.12
N LEU A 87 7.66 9.12 -5.75
CA LEU A 87 7.23 9.20 -4.36
C LEU A 87 6.35 8.00 -4.02
N PHE A 88 6.54 7.42 -2.84
CA PHE A 88 5.70 6.34 -2.33
C PHE A 88 5.07 6.74 -1.00
N TYR A 89 3.73 6.70 -0.94
CA TYR A 89 2.94 6.95 0.27
C TYR A 89 2.30 5.65 0.76
N LEU A 90 2.47 5.36 2.05
CA LEU A 90 1.98 4.15 2.69
C LEU A 90 1.21 4.50 3.97
N VAL A 91 -0.02 4.01 4.08
CA VAL A 91 -0.79 4.07 5.34
C VAL A 91 -0.39 2.89 6.22
N VAL A 92 -0.10 3.16 7.50
CA VAL A 92 0.21 2.14 8.50
C VAL A 92 -0.45 2.47 9.84
N ILE A 93 -0.59 1.46 10.68
CA ILE A 93 -0.90 1.61 12.11
C ILE A 93 0.34 1.31 12.95
N LYS A 94 0.31 1.72 14.23
CA LYS A 94 1.39 1.45 15.20
C LYS A 94 1.81 -0.03 15.22
N GLU A 95 0.85 -0.95 15.12
CA GLU A 95 1.06 -2.40 15.16
C GLU A 95 1.88 -2.93 13.96
N ASN A 96 1.95 -2.17 12.87
CA ASN A 96 2.80 -2.52 11.72
C ASN A 96 4.29 -2.24 11.98
N ILE A 97 4.64 -1.54 13.06
CA ILE A 97 6.01 -1.13 13.40
C ILE A 97 6.60 -0.27 12.26
N PRO A 98 6.10 0.96 12.07
CA PRO A 98 6.50 1.85 10.97
C PRO A 98 8.01 2.06 10.85
N GLU A 99 8.72 2.08 11.96
CA GLU A 99 10.17 2.28 12.02
C GLU A 99 10.93 1.17 11.28
N GLU A 100 10.46 -0.09 11.40
CA GLU A 100 11.06 -1.20 10.66
C GLU A 100 10.80 -1.09 9.15
N ILE A 101 9.61 -0.63 8.75
CA ILE A 101 9.26 -0.42 7.34
C ILE A 101 10.20 0.64 6.74
N ILE A 102 10.48 1.71 7.50
CA ILE A 102 11.43 2.74 7.09
C ILE A 102 12.83 2.16 6.93
N GLU A 103 13.33 1.38 7.89
CA GLU A 103 14.65 0.78 7.81
C GLU A 103 14.77 -0.25 6.65
N ILE A 104 13.72 -1.01 6.35
CA ILE A 104 13.68 -1.91 5.17
C ILE A 104 13.89 -1.12 3.88
N LEU A 105 13.14 -0.04 3.69
CA LEU A 105 13.24 0.77 2.47
C LEU A 105 14.52 1.61 2.41
N LYS A 106 15.05 2.02 3.56
CA LYS A 106 16.38 2.64 3.66
C LYS A 106 17.49 1.71 3.19
N GLY A 107 17.40 0.41 3.49
CA GLY A 107 18.26 -0.62 2.92
C GLY A 107 18.19 -0.73 1.39
N LYS A 108 17.12 -0.20 0.77
CA LYS A 108 16.91 -0.12 -0.69
C LYS A 108 17.18 1.29 -1.25
N GLY A 109 17.80 2.17 -0.47
CA GLY A 109 18.18 3.52 -0.91
C GLY A 109 17.07 4.56 -0.85
N PHE A 110 15.99 4.31 -0.10
CA PHE A 110 14.92 5.30 0.10
C PHE A 110 15.10 6.04 1.44
N VAL A 111 14.73 7.31 1.47
CA VAL A 111 14.53 8.08 2.69
C VAL A 111 13.05 8.06 3.03
N GLY A 112 12.71 7.57 4.23
CA GLY A 112 11.35 7.50 4.74
C GLY A 112 11.10 8.49 5.87
N GLU A 113 9.94 9.15 5.85
CA GLU A 113 9.48 10.06 6.91
C GLU A 113 7.98 9.88 7.18
N GLU A 114 7.53 10.16 8.40
CA GLU A 114 6.11 10.30 8.71
C GLU A 114 5.64 11.71 8.34
N VAL A 115 4.69 11.81 7.41
CA VAL A 115 4.18 13.10 6.91
C VAL A 115 2.81 13.47 7.47
N ALA A 116 2.10 12.51 8.04
CA ALA A 116 0.84 12.76 8.72
C ALA A 116 0.58 11.69 9.78
N PHE A 117 -0.05 12.10 10.87
CA PHE A 117 -0.44 11.23 11.97
C PHE A 117 -1.86 11.55 12.41
N LYS A 118 -2.64 10.52 12.73
CA LYS A 118 -3.97 10.66 13.32
C LYS A 118 -4.25 9.55 14.31
N LYS A 119 -4.54 9.94 15.55
CA LYS A 119 -5.08 9.04 16.58
C LYS A 119 -6.60 9.04 16.54
N ILE A 120 -7.19 7.87 16.33
CA ILE A 120 -8.64 7.63 16.45
C ILE A 120 -8.90 6.59 17.54
N ARG A 121 -10.17 6.31 17.85
CA ARG A 121 -10.52 5.29 18.84
C ARG A 121 -10.05 3.92 18.35
N GLY A 122 -9.07 3.35 19.04
CA GLY A 122 -8.55 2.01 18.76
C GLY A 122 -7.40 1.96 17.74
N GLU A 123 -7.08 3.05 17.05
CA GLU A 123 -6.04 3.06 16.01
C GLU A 123 -5.18 4.32 16.06
N GLN A 124 -3.88 4.13 15.79
CA GLN A 124 -2.91 5.21 15.59
C GLN A 124 -2.40 5.10 14.16
N LEU A 125 -2.97 5.91 13.27
CA LEU A 125 -2.68 5.90 11.84
C LEU A 125 -1.55 6.87 11.53
N SER A 126 -0.62 6.41 10.70
CA SER A 126 0.49 7.19 10.17
C SER A 126 0.52 7.07 8.66
N ILE A 127 0.86 8.17 7.98
CA ILE A 127 1.20 8.16 6.55
C ILE A 127 2.72 8.31 6.46
N LEU A 128 3.36 7.27 5.96
CA LEU A 128 4.78 7.28 5.62
C LEU A 128 4.93 7.76 4.18
N ARG A 129 5.93 8.61 3.94
CA ARG A 129 6.37 9.04 2.62
C ARG A 129 7.79 8.57 2.40
N PHE A 130 8.05 8.02 1.22
CA PHE A 130 9.36 7.59 0.77
C PHE A 130 9.77 8.29 -0.53
N ALA A 131 11.05 8.64 -0.62
CA ALA A 131 11.70 9.17 -1.81
C ALA A 131 13.10 8.54 -1.96
N ARG A 132 13.67 8.53 -3.16
CA ARG A 132 15.09 8.19 -3.38
C ARG A 132 15.97 9.43 -3.28
#